data_AF-A0A4Z2GN12-F1
#
_entry.id   AF-A0A4Z2GN12-F1
#
_cell.length_a   1.000
_cell.length_b   1.000
_cell.length_c   1.000
_cell.angle_alpha   90.00
_cell.angle_beta   90.00
_cell.angle_gamma   90.00
#
_symmetry.space_group_name_H-M   'P 1'
#
loop_
_entity.id
_entity.type
_entity.pdbx_description
1 polymer ?
#
loop_
_entity_poly.entity_id
_entity_poly.type
_entity_poly.pdbx_seq_one_letter_code
_entity_poly.pdbx_strand_id
1 'polypeptide(L)'
;MEVRQLPSTQALEAKLSRMSYPAAKDHEAMLRTVGKLTITDVAKISFFFCFVWFLANLSYQEALSNTQVAIVNILSSTSGLFTLILAAIFPSNSSDRFTLSKLLAVSLSMGGVALVSFSSMDNPDENGVAGSLWSLAGAVLYAVYIVMIKRRVDREDKLDIPMFFGFVGLFNLLLLWPGFLLLHYTGFEAFELPSQLVWTYILINGLIGTVLSEFLWLWGCFLTSSLIGTLALSLTIPLSIMADIFMQKARFSWLFFAGAVPVFLSFFIATILCHYNNWDPVLVGLRRVYVFVCRKHRSQRLPEDGEQCESLIPLHPVCPKEASFCS
;
A
#
# COMPACT_ATOMS: atom_id res chain seq x y z
N MET A 1 -35.40 31.17 15.29
CA MET A 1 -34.00 31.10 14.80
C MET A 1 -33.51 29.70 15.13
N GLU A 2 -33.47 28.81 14.14
CA GLU A 2 -33.09 27.41 14.36
C GLU A 2 -31.57 27.32 14.30
N VAL A 3 -30.91 27.11 15.44
CA VAL A 3 -29.45 27.00 15.52
C VAL A 3 -29.05 25.63 15.02
N ARG A 4 -28.75 25.53 13.73
CA ARG A 4 -28.22 24.30 13.13
C ARG A 4 -26.79 24.07 13.65
N GLN A 5 -26.62 23.09 14.52
CA GLN A 5 -25.30 22.69 14.99
C GLN A 5 -24.49 22.12 13.83
N LEU A 6 -23.30 22.67 13.61
CA LEU A 6 -22.35 22.15 12.64
C LEU A 6 -21.85 20.76 13.06
N PRO A 7 -21.60 19.85 12.11
CA PRO A 7 -20.97 18.56 12.40
C PRO A 7 -19.64 18.77 13.14
N SER A 8 -19.36 17.94 14.13
CA SER A 8 -18.13 18.02 14.95
C SER A 8 -16.84 17.94 14.13
N THR A 9 -16.90 17.30 12.97
CA THR A 9 -15.78 17.21 12.00
C THR A 9 -15.42 18.56 11.37
N GLN A 10 -16.39 19.47 11.19
CA GLN A 10 -16.20 20.78 10.56
C GLN A 10 -16.05 21.90 11.59
N ALA A 11 -16.37 21.64 12.86
CA ALA A 11 -16.34 22.64 13.92
C ALA A 11 -14.93 23.20 14.20
N LEU A 12 -13.90 22.37 14.09
CA LEU A 12 -12.50 22.80 14.28
C LEU A 12 -12.05 23.75 13.16
N GLU A 13 -12.30 23.37 11.91
CA GLU A 13 -11.91 24.15 10.72
C GLU A 13 -12.68 25.48 10.66
N ALA A 14 -13.96 25.47 11.00
CA ALA A 14 -14.77 26.69 11.12
C ALA A 14 -14.32 27.61 12.27
N LYS A 15 -13.74 27.05 13.34
CA LYS A 15 -13.17 27.82 14.44
C LYS A 15 -11.82 28.42 14.05
N LEU A 16 -10.96 27.66 13.38
CA LEU A 16 -9.66 28.12 12.88
C LEU A 16 -9.80 29.21 11.82
N SER A 17 -10.76 29.09 10.90
CA SER A 17 -11.00 30.11 9.86
C SER A 17 -11.51 31.45 10.39
N ARG A 18 -12.03 31.47 11.64
CA ARG A 18 -12.48 32.70 12.33
C ARG A 18 -11.38 33.35 13.17
N MET A 19 -10.23 32.70 13.35
CA MET A 19 -9.10 33.23 14.11
C MET A 19 -8.20 34.10 13.22
N SER A 20 -7.45 35.03 13.83
CA SER A 20 -6.39 35.74 13.12
C SER A 20 -5.28 34.76 12.71
N TYR A 21 -4.64 34.99 11.57
CA TYR A 21 -3.58 34.12 11.05
C TYR A 21 -2.51 33.70 12.10
N PRO A 22 -1.95 34.61 12.93
CA PRO A 22 -1.01 34.19 13.98
C PRO A 22 -1.67 33.31 15.06
N ALA A 23 -2.89 33.62 15.50
CA ALA A 23 -3.59 32.81 16.49
C ALA A 23 -3.99 31.43 15.95
N ALA A 24 -4.37 31.33 14.67
CA ALA A 24 -4.63 30.06 14.00
C ALA A 24 -3.36 29.21 13.92
N LYS A 25 -2.22 29.82 13.56
CA LYS A 25 -0.92 29.15 13.47
C LYS A 25 -0.45 28.64 14.83
N ASP A 26 -0.58 29.43 15.89
CA ASP A 26 -0.22 29.02 17.25
C ASP A 26 -1.14 27.91 17.76
N HIS A 27 -2.43 27.98 17.46
CA HIS A 27 -3.39 26.93 17.83
C HIS A 27 -3.14 25.63 17.06
N GLU A 28 -2.82 25.70 15.76
CA GLU A 28 -2.40 24.52 14.99
C GLU A 28 -1.11 23.92 15.54
N ALA A 29 -0.11 24.73 15.87
CA ALA A 29 1.14 24.25 16.47
C ALA A 29 0.87 23.55 17.82
N MET A 30 0.01 24.13 18.66
CA MET A 30 -0.43 23.53 19.93
C MET A 30 -1.21 22.23 19.71
N LEU A 31 -2.12 22.17 18.74
CA LEU A 31 -2.85 20.94 18.42
C LEU A 31 -1.92 19.84 17.89
N ARG A 32 -0.88 20.21 17.13
CA ARG A 32 0.16 19.28 16.68
C ARG A 32 0.98 18.75 17.85
N THR A 33 1.33 19.57 18.85
CA THR A 33 2.07 19.09 20.02
C THR A 33 1.22 18.23 20.95
N VAL A 34 -0.06 18.55 21.13
CA VAL A 34 -1.01 17.75 21.93
C VAL A 34 -1.39 16.45 21.22
N GLY A 35 -1.39 16.43 19.89
CA GLY A 35 -1.69 15.24 19.08
C GLY A 35 -0.54 14.24 18.93
N LYS A 36 0.66 14.56 19.39
CA LYS A 36 1.82 13.66 19.34
C LYS A 36 1.67 12.51 20.33
N LEU A 37 2.06 11.31 19.89
CA LEU A 37 2.17 10.14 20.75
C LEU A 37 3.18 10.41 21.85
N THR A 38 2.88 9.91 23.05
CA THR A 38 3.82 10.01 24.16
C THR A 38 5.06 9.18 23.87
N ILE A 39 6.18 9.56 24.47
CA ILE A 39 7.46 8.83 24.37
C ILE A 39 7.27 7.34 24.70
N THR A 40 6.47 7.04 25.72
CA THR A 40 6.17 5.67 26.14
C THR A 40 5.35 4.90 25.11
N ASP A 41 4.41 5.55 24.43
CA ASP A 41 3.62 4.92 23.37
C ASP A 41 4.48 4.66 22.13
N VAL A 42 5.34 5.61 21.75
CA VAL A 42 6.32 5.42 20.67
C VAL A 42 7.24 4.24 21.00
N ALA A 43 7.79 4.18 22.22
CA ALA A 43 8.63 3.07 22.65
C ALA A 43 7.90 1.72 22.62
N LYS A 44 6.63 1.65 23.05
CA LYS A 44 5.82 0.43 22.96
C LYS A 44 5.61 0.00 21.50
N ILE A 45 5.26 0.93 20.61
CA ILE A 45 5.05 0.62 19.19
C ILE A 45 6.36 0.17 18.55
N SER A 46 7.47 0.86 18.81
CA SER A 46 8.82 0.49 18.36
C SER A 46 9.23 -0.90 18.84
N PHE A 47 8.89 -1.28 20.07
CA PHE A 47 9.19 -2.61 20.62
C PHE A 47 8.48 -3.72 19.84
N PHE A 48 7.17 -3.58 19.60
CA PHE A 48 6.44 -4.56 18.78
C PHE A 48 6.94 -4.59 17.34
N PHE A 49 7.21 -3.42 16.75
CA PHE A 49 7.74 -3.33 15.40
C PHE A 49 9.09 -4.02 15.26
N CYS A 50 10.01 -3.82 16.20
CA CYS A 50 11.35 -4.40 16.20
C CYS A 50 11.34 -5.91 15.93
N PHE A 51 10.52 -6.68 16.66
CA PHE A 51 10.45 -8.14 16.47
C PHE A 51 9.83 -8.55 15.14
N VAL A 52 8.74 -7.91 14.73
CA VAL A 52 8.06 -8.29 13.48
C VAL A 52 8.90 -7.89 12.27
N TRP A 53 9.52 -6.70 12.31
CA TRP A 53 10.45 -6.23 11.29
C TRP A 53 11.68 -7.12 11.19
N PHE A 54 12.28 -7.49 12.33
CA PHE A 54 13.42 -8.41 12.34
C PHE A 54 13.05 -9.78 11.75
N LEU A 55 11.92 -10.35 12.16
CA LEU A 55 11.48 -11.65 11.66
C LEU A 55 11.12 -11.61 10.16
N ALA A 56 10.52 -10.52 9.68
CA ALA A 56 10.25 -10.33 8.26
C ALA A 56 11.55 -10.26 7.43
N ASN A 57 12.54 -9.49 7.89
CA ASN A 57 13.83 -9.36 7.23
C ASN A 57 14.63 -10.67 7.29
N LEU A 58 14.65 -11.35 8.44
CA LEU A 58 15.27 -12.67 8.58
C LEU A 58 14.66 -13.67 7.60
N SER A 59 13.33 -13.75 7.56
CA SER A 59 12.62 -14.65 6.64
C SER A 59 12.95 -14.34 5.17
N TYR A 60 13.10 -13.06 4.81
CA TYR A 60 13.49 -12.66 3.45
C TYR A 60 14.94 -13.05 3.12
N GLN A 61 15.88 -12.88 4.06
CA GLN A 61 17.28 -13.26 3.85
C GLN A 61 17.45 -14.79 3.78
N GLU A 62 16.79 -15.55 4.66
CA GLU A 62 16.75 -17.02 4.59
C GLU A 62 16.15 -17.50 3.26
N ALA A 63 15.09 -16.85 2.78
CA ALA A 63 14.49 -17.17 1.49
C ALA A 63 15.47 -16.98 0.32
N LEU A 64 16.29 -15.92 0.34
CA LEU A 64 17.34 -15.68 -0.65
C LEU A 64 18.50 -16.68 -0.57
N SER A 65 18.78 -17.22 0.63
CA SER A 65 19.78 -18.26 0.84
C SER A 65 19.31 -19.63 0.34
N ASN A 66 18.02 -19.98 0.55
CA ASN A 66 17.49 -21.30 0.24
C ASN A 66 16.83 -21.43 -1.15
N THR A 67 16.53 -20.32 -1.83
CA THR A 67 15.79 -20.32 -3.09
C THR A 67 16.30 -19.22 -4.03
N GLN A 68 16.08 -19.39 -5.33
CA GLN A 68 16.40 -18.40 -6.34
C GLN A 68 15.70 -17.05 -6.12
N VAL A 69 16.44 -15.96 -6.32
CA VAL A 69 15.98 -14.57 -6.20
C VAL A 69 14.69 -14.30 -6.98
N ALA A 70 14.52 -14.92 -8.15
CA ALA A 70 13.32 -14.82 -8.97
C ALA A 70 12.05 -15.26 -8.22
N ILE A 71 12.07 -16.44 -7.60
CA ILE A 71 10.91 -16.97 -6.85
C ILE A 71 10.67 -16.12 -5.60
N VAL A 72 11.73 -15.70 -4.91
CA VAL A 72 11.64 -14.84 -3.73
C VAL A 72 10.98 -13.50 -4.08
N ASN A 73 11.32 -12.90 -5.22
CA ASN A 73 10.74 -11.65 -5.68
C ASN A 73 9.24 -11.79 -6.03
N ILE A 74 8.86 -12.90 -6.68
CA ILE A 74 7.45 -13.20 -6.97
C ILE A 74 6.67 -13.31 -5.66
N LEU A 75 7.14 -14.12 -4.73
CA LEU A 75 6.48 -14.36 -3.46
C LEU A 75 6.47 -13.11 -2.57
N SER A 76 7.56 -12.35 -2.53
CA SER A 76 7.62 -11.08 -1.78
C SER A 76 6.66 -10.03 -2.37
N SER A 77 6.45 -10.00 -3.69
CA SER A 77 5.47 -9.10 -4.32
C SER A 77 4.02 -9.37 -3.89
N THR A 78 3.71 -10.56 -3.37
CA THR A 78 2.39 -10.88 -2.79
C THR A 78 2.09 -10.10 -1.52
N SER A 79 3.11 -9.50 -0.87
CA SER A 79 2.94 -8.60 0.27
C SER A 79 2.00 -7.43 -0.02
N GLY A 80 1.91 -6.96 -1.27
CA GLY A 80 0.93 -5.95 -1.69
C GLY A 80 -0.52 -6.45 -1.62
N LEU A 81 -0.76 -7.73 -1.93
CA LEU A 81 -2.10 -8.34 -1.81
C LEU A 81 -2.48 -8.49 -0.33
N PHE A 82 -1.57 -9.00 0.49
CA PHE A 82 -1.80 -9.11 1.93
C PHE A 82 -2.01 -7.74 2.58
N THR A 83 -1.25 -6.73 2.14
CA THR A 83 -1.44 -5.35 2.62
C THR A 83 -2.81 -4.82 2.24
N LEU A 84 -3.27 -5.05 1.00
CA LEU A 84 -4.61 -4.63 0.57
C LEU A 84 -5.72 -5.31 1.40
N ILE A 85 -5.59 -6.61 1.66
CA ILE A 85 -6.55 -7.38 2.46
C ILE A 85 -6.56 -6.90 3.92
N LEU A 86 -5.38 -6.77 4.54
CA LEU A 86 -5.27 -6.34 5.92
C LEU A 86 -5.69 -4.88 6.12
N ALA A 87 -5.37 -3.99 5.17
CA ALA A 87 -5.81 -2.61 5.18
C ALA A 87 -7.34 -2.50 5.01
N ALA A 88 -7.96 -3.42 4.27
CA ALA A 88 -9.42 -3.50 4.15
C ALA A 88 -10.11 -3.98 5.44
N ILE A 89 -9.51 -4.94 6.15
CA ILE A 89 -10.03 -5.47 7.42
C ILE A 89 -9.83 -4.45 8.55
N PHE A 90 -8.69 -3.75 8.54
CA PHE A 90 -8.30 -2.79 9.56
C PHE A 90 -8.04 -1.40 8.96
N PRO A 91 -9.08 -0.70 8.49
CA PRO A 91 -8.90 0.59 7.83
C PRO A 91 -8.38 1.64 8.82
N SER A 92 -7.24 2.25 8.49
CA SER A 92 -6.70 3.41 9.22
C SER A 92 -7.21 4.70 8.59
N ASN A 93 -7.14 4.80 7.26
CA ASN A 93 -7.56 5.98 6.51
C ASN A 93 -8.65 5.65 5.48
N SER A 94 -9.39 6.68 5.03
CA SER A 94 -10.41 6.49 3.99
C SER A 94 -9.81 5.96 2.68
N SER A 95 -8.52 6.17 2.44
CA SER A 95 -7.73 5.65 1.31
C SER A 95 -7.51 4.14 1.36
N ASP A 96 -7.73 3.49 2.50
CA ASP A 96 -7.42 2.06 2.70
C ASP A 96 -8.62 1.16 2.36
N ARG A 97 -9.73 1.75 1.90
CA ARG A 97 -10.92 1.01 1.46
C ARG A 97 -10.56 0.06 0.32
N PHE A 98 -11.11 -1.15 0.41
CA PHE A 98 -11.01 -2.14 -0.66
C PHE A 98 -11.77 -1.67 -1.90
N THR A 99 -11.09 -1.71 -3.04
CA THR A 99 -11.61 -1.33 -4.35
C THR A 99 -11.12 -2.36 -5.36
N LEU A 100 -11.99 -2.80 -6.28
CA LEU A 100 -11.62 -3.73 -7.34
C LEU A 100 -10.46 -3.21 -8.21
N SER A 101 -10.42 -1.91 -8.47
CA SER A 101 -9.32 -1.27 -9.19
C SER A 101 -7.97 -1.39 -8.46
N LYS A 102 -7.95 -1.34 -7.12
CA LYS A 102 -6.72 -1.54 -6.32
C LYS A 102 -6.27 -2.99 -6.39
N LEU A 103 -7.22 -3.94 -6.31
CA LEU A 103 -6.92 -5.35 -6.51
C LEU A 103 -6.31 -5.61 -7.91
N LEU A 104 -6.90 -5.02 -8.96
CA LEU A 104 -6.36 -5.14 -10.31
C LEU A 104 -4.95 -4.54 -10.42
N ALA A 105 -4.70 -3.37 -9.82
CA ALA A 105 -3.37 -2.77 -9.80
C ALA A 105 -2.34 -3.70 -9.13
N VAL A 106 -2.66 -4.28 -7.97
CA VAL A 106 -1.75 -5.23 -7.32
C VAL A 106 -1.56 -6.50 -8.14
N SER A 107 -2.62 -7.05 -8.74
CA SER A 107 -2.50 -8.24 -9.59
C SER A 107 -1.64 -8.00 -10.84
N LEU A 108 -1.73 -6.79 -11.42
CA LEU A 108 -0.92 -6.36 -12.54
C LEU A 108 0.56 -6.22 -12.13
N SER A 109 0.82 -5.66 -10.94
CA SER A 109 2.15 -5.57 -10.36
C SER A 109 2.77 -6.95 -10.15
N MET A 110 2.04 -7.86 -9.51
CA MET A 110 2.47 -9.24 -9.26
C MET A 110 2.75 -10.00 -10.56
N GLY A 111 1.90 -9.85 -11.57
CA GLY A 111 2.12 -10.42 -12.90
C GLY A 111 3.36 -9.85 -13.60
N GLY A 112 3.59 -8.54 -13.47
CA GLY A 112 4.80 -7.89 -13.99
C GLY A 112 6.08 -8.37 -13.30
N VAL A 113 6.08 -8.46 -11.98
CA VAL A 113 7.21 -9.00 -11.20
C VAL A 113 7.46 -10.46 -11.56
N ALA A 114 6.42 -11.27 -11.79
CA ALA A 114 6.57 -12.64 -12.26
C ALA A 114 7.26 -12.72 -13.62
N LEU A 115 6.85 -11.91 -14.59
CA LEU A 115 7.50 -11.86 -15.90
C LEU A 115 8.96 -11.39 -15.82
N VAL A 116 9.25 -10.37 -15.02
CA VAL A 116 10.62 -9.90 -14.78
C VAL A 116 11.45 -11.00 -14.15
N SER A 117 10.91 -11.68 -13.13
CA SER A 117 11.60 -12.74 -12.40
C SER A 117 11.87 -13.95 -13.29
N PHE A 118 10.92 -14.37 -14.13
CA PHE A 118 11.11 -15.45 -15.11
C PHE A 118 12.18 -15.11 -16.15
N SER A 119 12.36 -13.83 -16.49
CA SER A 119 13.43 -13.42 -17.41
C SER A 119 14.84 -13.62 -16.85
N SER A 120 14.96 -13.82 -15.54
CA SER A 120 16.22 -14.01 -14.82
C SER A 120 16.41 -15.44 -14.31
N MET A 121 15.52 -16.38 -14.64
CA MET A 121 15.62 -17.77 -14.19
C MET A 121 16.50 -18.59 -15.14
N ASP A 122 17.65 -19.06 -14.65
CA ASP A 122 18.57 -19.86 -15.47
C ASP A 122 18.43 -21.39 -15.34
N ASN A 123 17.74 -21.94 -14.33
CA ASN A 123 17.22 -23.33 -14.28
C ASN A 123 16.29 -23.46 -13.05
N PRO A 124 15.19 -24.24 -13.11
CA PRO A 124 14.34 -24.47 -11.95
C PRO A 124 14.99 -25.49 -11.00
N ASP A 125 15.51 -25.02 -9.86
CA ASP A 125 15.93 -25.91 -8.77
C ASP A 125 14.70 -26.55 -8.10
N GLU A 126 14.69 -27.88 -8.00
CA GLU A 126 13.53 -28.68 -7.57
C GLU A 126 13.27 -28.64 -6.05
N ASN A 127 14.19 -28.09 -5.25
CA ASN A 127 14.14 -28.15 -3.78
C ASN A 127 13.89 -26.81 -3.06
N GLY A 128 13.43 -25.76 -3.76
CA GLY A 128 13.22 -24.42 -3.22
C GLY A 128 11.97 -24.20 -2.33
N VAL A 129 11.35 -25.27 -1.80
CA VAL A 129 10.07 -25.17 -1.05
C VAL A 129 10.27 -24.44 0.29
N ALA A 130 11.37 -24.70 0.99
CA ALA A 130 11.67 -24.05 2.27
C ALA A 130 11.83 -22.53 2.10
N GLY A 131 12.64 -22.07 1.14
CA GLY A 131 12.77 -20.64 0.88
C GLY A 131 11.50 -20.00 0.33
N SER A 132 10.65 -20.75 -0.38
CA SER A 132 9.32 -20.27 -0.77
C SER A 132 8.42 -20.02 0.44
N LEU A 133 8.43 -20.91 1.43
CA LEU A 133 7.69 -20.74 2.67
C LEU A 133 8.21 -19.55 3.49
N TRP A 134 9.53 -19.40 3.59
CA TRP A 134 10.17 -18.25 4.23
C TRP A 134 9.83 -16.94 3.53
N SER A 135 9.85 -16.89 2.20
CA SER A 135 9.48 -15.69 1.44
C SER A 135 8.01 -15.31 1.65
N LEU A 136 7.11 -16.30 1.66
CA LEU A 136 5.69 -16.06 1.94
C LEU A 136 5.47 -15.58 3.37
N ALA A 137 6.15 -16.18 4.35
CA ALA A 137 6.11 -15.74 5.74
C ALA A 137 6.62 -14.30 5.88
N GLY A 138 7.73 -13.97 5.25
CA GLY A 138 8.28 -12.61 5.17
C GLY A 138 7.29 -11.62 4.55
N ALA A 139 6.64 -11.99 3.45
CA ALA A 139 5.64 -11.16 2.78
C ALA A 139 4.40 -10.88 3.66
N VAL A 140 3.92 -11.88 4.41
CA VAL A 140 2.81 -11.72 5.36
C VAL A 140 3.21 -10.87 6.55
N LEU A 141 4.36 -11.16 7.19
CA LEU A 141 4.88 -10.37 8.31
C LEU A 141 5.10 -8.92 7.91
N TYR A 142 5.60 -8.72 6.68
CA TYR A 142 5.77 -7.40 6.10
C TYR A 142 4.45 -6.64 6.02
N ALA A 143 3.44 -7.25 5.40
CA ALA A 143 2.11 -6.66 5.27
C ALA A 143 1.47 -6.38 6.65
N VAL A 144 1.64 -7.29 7.61
CA VAL A 144 1.14 -7.13 8.98
C VAL A 144 1.77 -5.90 9.64
N TYR A 145 3.10 -5.78 9.62
CA TYR A 145 3.73 -4.68 10.35
C TYR A 145 3.38 -3.31 9.75
N ILE A 146 3.34 -3.18 8.42
CA ILE A 146 3.09 -1.88 7.79
C ILE A 146 1.65 -1.42 8.01
N VAL A 147 0.69 -2.35 7.95
CA VAL A 147 -0.72 -2.05 8.27
C VAL A 147 -0.89 -1.76 9.75
N MET A 148 -0.22 -2.50 10.63
CA MET A 148 -0.27 -2.24 12.08
C MET A 148 0.32 -0.88 12.44
N ILE A 149 1.46 -0.48 11.86
CA ILE A 149 2.03 0.84 12.08
C ILE A 149 1.05 1.91 11.61
N LYS A 150 0.55 1.81 10.38
CA LYS A 150 -0.34 2.84 9.83
C LYS A 150 -1.64 2.94 10.65
N ARG A 151 -2.17 1.82 11.14
CA ARG A 151 -3.32 1.79 12.06
C ARG A 151 -3.05 2.40 13.44
N ARG A 152 -1.85 2.23 13.98
CA ARG A 152 -1.48 2.85 15.26
C ARG A 152 -1.14 4.34 15.09
N VAL A 153 -0.72 4.73 13.90
CA VAL A 153 -0.20 6.05 13.56
C VAL A 153 -0.81 6.51 12.24
N ASP A 154 -2.02 7.10 12.31
CA ASP A 154 -2.74 7.46 11.08
C ASP A 154 -2.14 8.67 10.34
N ARG A 155 -1.36 9.49 11.05
CA ARG A 155 -0.73 10.72 10.55
C ARG A 155 0.73 10.78 10.98
N GLU A 156 1.60 11.22 10.08
CA GLU A 156 3.03 11.47 10.36
C GLU A 156 3.23 12.42 11.54
N ASP A 157 2.39 13.46 11.68
CA ASP A 157 2.52 14.45 12.76
C ASP A 157 2.40 13.86 14.17
N LYS A 158 1.76 12.69 14.29
CA LYS A 158 1.56 12.04 15.59
C LYS A 158 2.82 11.32 16.05
N LEU A 159 3.66 10.82 15.15
CA LEU A 159 4.83 10.01 15.47
C LEU A 159 6.11 10.70 15.02
N ASP A 160 7.00 10.94 15.97
CA ASP A 160 8.36 11.37 15.67
C ASP A 160 9.14 10.19 15.06
N ILE A 161 9.24 10.17 13.72
CA ILE A 161 9.85 9.07 12.96
C ILE A 161 11.32 8.83 13.36
N PRO A 162 12.18 9.86 13.50
CA PRO A 162 13.53 9.68 14.03
C PRO A 162 13.56 9.01 15.41
N MET A 163 12.72 9.46 16.34
CA MET A 163 12.64 8.88 17.67
C MET A 163 12.17 7.41 17.64
N PHE A 164 11.18 7.12 16.80
CA PHE A 164 10.68 5.77 16.57
C PHE A 164 11.78 4.81 16.11
N PHE A 165 12.52 5.15 15.05
CA PHE A 165 13.63 4.31 14.57
C PHE A 165 14.81 4.27 15.55
N GLY A 166 15.03 5.34 16.32
CA GLY A 166 16.01 5.34 17.42
C GLY A 166 15.71 4.26 18.47
N PHE A 167 14.45 4.14 18.89
CA PHE A 167 14.04 3.06 19.79
C PHE A 167 14.12 1.68 19.13
N VAL A 168 13.76 1.55 17.86
CA VAL A 168 13.88 0.28 17.13
C VAL A 168 15.35 -0.19 17.09
N GLY A 169 16.28 0.72 16.78
CA GLY A 169 17.71 0.44 16.81
C GLY A 169 18.21 0.08 18.22
N LEU A 170 17.74 0.78 19.25
CA LEU A 170 18.08 0.49 20.64
C LEU A 170 17.59 -0.91 21.07
N PHE A 171 16.34 -1.26 20.75
CA PHE A 171 15.80 -2.58 21.07
C PHE A 171 16.51 -3.70 20.29
N ASN A 172 16.82 -3.48 19.02
CA ASN A 172 17.63 -4.42 18.23
C ASN A 172 19.00 -4.65 18.89
N LEU A 173 19.69 -3.58 19.31
CA LEU A 173 21.00 -3.66 19.97
C LEU A 173 20.93 -4.42 21.30
N LEU A 174 19.89 -4.18 22.12
CA LEU A 174 19.78 -4.76 23.46
C LEU A 174 19.21 -6.19 23.47
N LEU A 175 18.31 -6.52 22.55
CA LEU A 175 17.52 -7.76 22.63
C LEU A 175 17.97 -8.83 21.63
N LEU A 176 18.54 -8.45 20.47
CA LEU A 176 18.86 -9.41 19.41
C LEU A 176 20.31 -9.91 19.44
N TRP A 177 21.22 -9.24 20.15
CA TRP A 177 22.61 -9.69 20.27
C TRP A 177 22.78 -11.10 20.89
N PRO A 178 21.93 -11.57 21.84
CA PRO A 178 22.04 -12.96 22.33
C PRO A 178 21.68 -13.98 21.25
N GLY A 179 20.96 -13.58 20.20
CA GLY A 179 20.65 -14.41 19.05
C GLY A 179 21.91 -14.98 18.40
N PHE A 180 22.97 -14.16 18.25
CA PHE A 180 24.25 -14.62 17.69
C PHE A 180 24.87 -15.76 18.49
N LEU A 181 24.83 -15.66 19.83
CA LEU A 181 25.34 -16.72 20.71
C LEU A 181 24.49 -17.98 20.59
N LEU A 182 23.16 -17.83 20.54
CA LEU A 182 22.25 -18.96 20.39
C LEU A 182 22.47 -19.69 19.06
N LEU A 183 22.61 -18.96 17.95
CA LEU A 183 22.92 -19.51 16.63
C LEU A 183 24.27 -20.23 16.60
N HIS A 184 25.28 -19.67 17.29
CA HIS A 184 26.60 -20.28 17.40
C HIS A 184 26.57 -21.58 18.21
N TYR A 185 25.92 -21.59 19.36
CA TYR A 185 25.82 -22.78 20.21
C TYR A 185 24.91 -23.86 19.62
N THR A 186 23.91 -23.50 18.83
CA THR A 186 23.07 -24.46 18.09
C THR A 186 23.76 -25.01 16.84
N GLY A 187 24.90 -24.44 16.44
CA GLY A 187 25.69 -24.88 15.29
C GLY A 187 25.06 -24.54 13.93
N PHE A 188 24.04 -23.67 13.91
CA PHE A 188 23.41 -23.21 12.67
C PHE A 188 24.35 -22.26 11.91
N GLU A 189 25.03 -21.35 12.61
CA GLU A 189 25.99 -20.42 12.01
C GLU A 189 27.21 -20.22 12.92
N ALA A 190 28.42 -20.31 12.36
CA ALA A 190 29.64 -20.03 13.10
C ALA A 190 29.80 -18.51 13.28
N PHE A 191 30.02 -18.07 14.52
CA PHE A 191 30.31 -16.66 14.78
C PHE A 191 31.77 -16.35 14.40
N GLU A 192 31.94 -15.66 13.28
CA GLU A 192 33.24 -15.16 12.82
C GLU A 192 33.24 -13.63 12.76
N LEU A 193 34.30 -13.01 13.28
CA LEU A 193 34.43 -11.55 13.19
C LEU A 193 34.82 -11.15 11.76
N PRO A 194 34.08 -10.22 11.13
CA PRO A 194 34.34 -9.81 9.76
C PRO A 194 35.67 -9.05 9.63
N SER A 195 36.29 -9.14 8.44
CA SER A 195 37.45 -8.33 8.10
C SER A 195 37.10 -6.82 8.06
N GLN A 196 38.10 -5.94 8.15
CA GLN A 196 37.89 -4.48 8.13
C GLN A 196 37.08 -4.00 6.90
N LEU A 197 37.29 -4.66 5.76
CA LEU A 197 36.61 -4.35 4.50
C LEU A 197 35.13 -4.75 4.56
N VAL A 198 34.84 -5.97 5.00
CA VAL A 198 33.46 -6.46 5.19
C VAL A 198 32.72 -5.62 6.24
N TRP A 199 33.40 -5.26 7.34
CA TRP A 199 32.84 -4.41 8.37
C TRP A 199 32.43 -3.03 7.82
N THR A 200 33.25 -2.46 6.94
CA THR A 200 32.93 -1.19 6.26
C THR A 200 31.70 -1.33 5.35
N TYR A 201 31.59 -2.42 4.59
CA TYR A 201 30.40 -2.67 3.75
C TYR A 201 29.14 -2.88 4.59
N ILE A 202 29.23 -3.62 5.69
CA ILE A 202 28.11 -3.81 6.62
C ILE A 202 27.68 -2.47 7.21
N LEU A 203 28.63 -1.61 7.60
CA LEU A 203 28.32 -0.28 8.15
C LEU A 203 27.63 0.62 7.13
N ILE A 204 28.15 0.67 5.89
CA ILE A 204 27.55 1.47 4.81
C ILE A 204 26.16 0.95 4.46
N ASN A 205 26.00 -0.37 4.31
CA ASN A 205 24.71 -0.99 4.03
C ASN A 205 23.72 -0.79 5.18
N GLY A 206 24.18 -0.87 6.43
CA GLY A 206 23.39 -0.57 7.60
C GLY A 206 22.90 0.88 7.60
N LEU A 207 23.80 1.85 7.44
CA LEU A 207 23.44 3.27 7.52
C LEU A 207 22.55 3.72 6.34
N ILE A 208 22.94 3.37 5.11
CA ILE A 208 22.28 3.85 3.89
C ILE A 208 21.17 2.89 3.46
N GLY A 209 21.51 1.61 3.32
CA GLY A 209 20.62 0.57 2.81
C GLY A 209 19.48 0.22 3.76
N THR A 210 19.72 0.25 5.08
CA THR A 210 18.67 -0.04 6.07
C THR A 210 18.12 1.23 6.72
N VAL A 211 18.89 1.99 7.48
CA VAL A 211 18.35 3.09 8.31
C VAL A 211 17.75 4.21 7.45
N LEU A 212 18.51 4.75 6.49
CA LEU A 212 18.02 5.84 5.66
C LEU A 212 16.90 5.39 4.70
N SER A 213 17.07 4.22 4.08
CA SER A 213 16.07 3.64 3.16
C SER A 213 14.73 3.40 3.87
N GLU A 214 14.74 2.71 5.02
CA GLU A 214 13.53 2.40 5.78
C GLU A 214 12.88 3.66 6.35
N PHE A 215 13.68 4.66 6.74
CA PHE A 215 13.19 5.96 7.16
C PHE A 215 12.40 6.66 6.05
N LEU A 216 13.00 6.77 4.85
CA LEU A 216 12.36 7.41 3.69
C LEU A 216 11.14 6.62 3.21
N TRP A 217 11.23 5.28 3.25
CA TRP A 217 10.14 4.39 2.91
C TRP A 217 8.95 4.57 3.85
N LEU A 218 9.18 4.56 5.18
CA LEU A 218 8.10 4.72 6.14
C LEU A 218 7.48 6.12 6.07
N TRP A 219 8.32 7.14 5.88
CA TRP A 219 7.84 8.50 5.68
C TRP A 219 6.97 8.62 4.43
N GLY A 220 7.40 8.03 3.31
CA GLY A 220 6.60 7.92 2.09
C GLY A 220 5.27 7.16 2.30
N CYS A 221 5.29 6.10 3.10
CA CYS A 221 4.07 5.35 3.46
C CYS A 221 3.07 6.19 4.26
N PHE A 222 3.53 7.08 5.14
CA PHE A 222 2.65 7.98 5.89
C PHE A 222 2.06 9.08 5.01
N LEU A 223 2.88 9.67 4.12
CA LEU A 223 2.43 10.69 3.16
C LEU A 223 1.44 10.16 2.12
N THR A 224 1.49 8.86 1.84
CA THR A 224 0.65 8.20 0.85
C THR A 224 -0.23 7.12 1.51
N SER A 225 -0.06 5.85 1.16
CA SER A 225 -0.76 4.71 1.73
C SER A 225 0.19 3.52 1.89
N SER A 226 -0.15 2.59 2.80
CA SER A 226 0.63 1.34 2.94
C SER A 226 0.68 0.56 1.62
N LEU A 227 -0.39 0.62 0.83
CA LEU A 227 -0.46 -0.02 -0.48
C LEU A 227 0.57 0.56 -1.46
N ILE A 228 0.63 1.89 -1.56
CA ILE A 228 1.61 2.56 -2.44
C ILE A 228 3.03 2.20 -2.01
N GLY A 229 3.30 2.18 -0.70
CA GLY A 229 4.59 1.75 -0.16
C GLY A 229 4.99 0.33 -0.57
N THR A 230 4.05 -0.62 -0.55
CA THR A 230 4.32 -2.00 -1.00
C THR A 230 4.55 -2.12 -2.50
N LEU A 231 3.79 -1.38 -3.31
CA LEU A 231 3.96 -1.38 -4.76
C LEU A 231 5.25 -0.67 -5.19
N ALA A 232 5.71 0.31 -4.41
CA ALA A 232 7.01 0.96 -4.61
C ALA A 232 8.16 -0.04 -4.46
N LEU A 233 8.09 -0.97 -3.49
CA LEU A 233 9.12 -2.01 -3.35
C LEU A 233 9.18 -2.94 -4.57
N SER A 234 8.04 -3.30 -5.15
CA SER A 234 8.00 -4.07 -6.40
C SER A 234 8.62 -3.31 -7.57
N LEU A 235 8.56 -1.97 -7.57
CA LEU A 235 9.19 -1.11 -8.57
C LEU A 235 10.72 -1.08 -8.45
N THR A 236 11.26 -1.32 -7.26
CA THR A 236 12.71 -1.40 -7.03
C THR A 236 13.35 -2.50 -7.88
N ILE A 237 12.66 -3.63 -8.11
CA ILE A 237 13.17 -4.78 -8.87
C ILE A 237 13.50 -4.41 -10.34
N PRO A 238 12.57 -3.89 -11.15
CA PRO A 238 12.91 -3.47 -12.51
C PRO A 238 13.87 -2.27 -12.53
N LEU A 239 13.84 -1.38 -11.53
CA LEU A 239 14.77 -0.25 -11.44
C LEU A 239 16.22 -0.70 -11.17
N SER A 240 16.43 -1.69 -10.30
CA SER A 240 17.75 -2.23 -10.01
C SER A 240 18.33 -2.93 -11.25
N ILE A 241 17.51 -3.73 -11.94
CA ILE A 241 17.91 -4.38 -13.19
C ILE A 241 18.24 -3.35 -14.28
N MET A 242 17.45 -2.28 -14.38
CA MET A 242 17.74 -1.19 -15.31
C MET A 242 19.05 -0.48 -14.97
N ALA A 243 19.37 -0.28 -13.69
CA ALA A 243 20.66 0.25 -13.27
C ALA A 243 21.82 -0.67 -13.69
N ASP A 244 21.66 -1.99 -13.58
CA ASP A 244 22.67 -2.96 -14.04
C ASP A 244 22.92 -2.91 -15.56
N ILE A 245 21.87 -2.61 -16.35
CA ILE A 245 21.99 -2.35 -17.80
C ILE A 245 22.85 -1.12 -18.07
N PHE A 246 22.57 -0.01 -17.38
CA PHE A 246 23.32 1.25 -17.56
C PHE A 246 24.79 1.12 -17.15
N MET A 247 25.08 0.31 -16.14
CA MET A 247 26.46 0.03 -15.70
C MET A 247 27.17 -1.04 -16.57
N GLN A 248 26.60 -1.39 -17.74
CA GLN A 248 27.14 -2.31 -18.75
C GLN A 248 27.47 -3.73 -18.26
N LYS A 249 26.71 -4.28 -17.30
CA LYS A 249 26.99 -5.63 -16.77
C LYS A 249 26.24 -6.79 -17.41
N ALA A 250 25.14 -6.55 -18.15
CA ALA A 250 24.37 -7.65 -18.76
C ALA A 250 23.49 -7.23 -19.95
N ARG A 251 23.20 -8.18 -20.85
CA ARG A 251 22.16 -8.08 -21.88
C ARG A 251 20.90 -8.79 -21.40
N PHE A 252 19.76 -8.10 -21.38
CA PHE A 252 18.50 -8.68 -20.91
C PHE A 252 17.55 -9.03 -22.08
N SER A 253 16.72 -10.04 -21.83
CA SER A 253 15.70 -10.54 -22.76
C SER A 253 14.52 -9.56 -22.91
N TRP A 254 13.81 -9.61 -24.03
CA TRP A 254 12.58 -8.83 -24.26
C TRP A 254 11.51 -9.07 -23.18
N LEU A 255 11.53 -10.25 -22.55
CA LEU A 255 10.63 -10.62 -21.47
C LEU A 255 10.76 -9.71 -20.23
N PHE A 256 11.96 -9.20 -19.97
CA PHE A 256 12.21 -8.22 -18.90
C PHE A 256 11.41 -6.93 -19.14
N PHE A 257 11.53 -6.35 -20.34
CA PHE A 257 10.82 -5.11 -20.70
C PHE A 257 9.31 -5.33 -20.70
N ALA A 258 8.85 -6.49 -21.17
CA ALA A 258 7.45 -6.88 -21.13
C ALA A 258 6.89 -6.98 -19.70
N GLY A 259 7.69 -7.40 -18.72
CA GLY A 259 7.31 -7.45 -17.30
C GLY A 259 7.44 -6.11 -16.57
N ALA A 260 8.46 -5.31 -16.91
CA ALA A 260 8.70 -4.01 -16.27
C ALA A 260 7.55 -3.02 -16.54
N VAL A 261 7.02 -2.97 -17.76
CA VAL A 261 5.94 -2.04 -18.14
C VAL A 261 4.69 -2.20 -17.25
N PRO A 262 4.14 -3.41 -17.04
CA PRO A 262 3.06 -3.65 -16.06
C PRO A 262 3.38 -3.20 -14.63
N VAL A 263 4.61 -3.40 -14.14
CA VAL A 263 5.00 -2.96 -12.78
C VAL A 263 4.94 -1.44 -12.66
N PHE A 264 5.53 -0.70 -13.61
CA PHE A 264 5.43 0.76 -13.64
C PHE A 264 3.98 1.23 -13.72
N LEU A 265 3.23 0.67 -14.67
CA LEU A 265 1.83 1.03 -14.89
C LEU A 265 0.98 0.79 -13.64
N SER A 266 1.19 -0.33 -12.95
CA SER A 266 0.49 -0.66 -11.71
C SER A 266 0.72 0.36 -10.60
N PHE A 267 1.96 0.86 -10.44
CA PHE A 267 2.31 1.85 -9.44
C PHE A 267 1.62 3.20 -9.70
N PHE A 268 1.64 3.68 -10.95
CA PHE A 268 0.95 4.92 -11.32
C PHE A 268 -0.56 4.81 -11.18
N ILE A 269 -1.15 3.69 -11.63
CA ILE A 269 -2.59 3.43 -11.48
C ILE A 269 -2.98 3.41 -10.00
N ALA A 270 -2.23 2.71 -9.15
CA ALA A 270 -2.49 2.65 -7.71
C ALA A 270 -2.37 4.03 -7.04
N THR A 271 -1.40 4.84 -7.47
CA THR A 271 -1.21 6.21 -6.99
C THR A 271 -2.41 7.09 -7.34
N ILE A 272 -2.87 7.06 -8.60
CA ILE A 272 -4.05 7.81 -9.06
C ILE A 272 -5.31 7.34 -8.31
N LEU A 273 -5.48 6.03 -8.13
CA LEU A 273 -6.62 5.45 -7.40
C LEU A 273 -6.67 5.87 -5.93
N CYS A 274 -5.51 5.97 -5.26
CA CYS A 274 -5.46 6.46 -3.89
C CYS A 274 -5.75 7.95 -3.81
N HIS A 275 -5.40 8.73 -4.83
CA HIS A 275 -5.72 10.16 -4.90
C HIS A 275 -7.23 10.38 -5.11
N TYR A 276 -7.86 9.66 -6.04
CA TYR A 276 -9.30 9.72 -6.32
C TYR A 276 -10.07 8.66 -5.54
N ASN A 277 -10.09 8.78 -4.22
CA ASN A 277 -10.68 7.80 -3.30
C ASN A 277 -12.17 7.45 -3.53
N ASN A 278 -12.89 8.25 -4.34
CA ASN A 278 -14.31 8.06 -4.66
C ASN A 278 -14.57 7.51 -6.07
N TRP A 279 -13.53 7.19 -6.85
CA TRP A 279 -13.68 6.77 -8.25
C TRP A 279 -13.15 5.35 -8.45
N ASP A 280 -14.06 4.41 -8.60
CA ASP A 280 -13.77 3.01 -8.94
C ASP A 280 -14.00 2.77 -10.45
N PRO A 281 -13.03 3.10 -11.33
CA PRO A 281 -13.21 2.98 -12.78
C PRO A 281 -13.53 1.55 -13.22
N VAL A 282 -12.94 0.57 -12.54
CA VAL A 282 -13.12 -0.85 -12.86
C VAL A 282 -14.52 -1.33 -12.48
N LEU A 283 -15.06 -0.90 -11.34
CA LEU A 283 -16.43 -1.24 -10.93
C LEU A 283 -17.46 -0.56 -11.85
N VAL A 284 -17.21 0.68 -12.27
CA VAL A 284 -18.04 1.39 -13.25
C VAL A 284 -17.97 0.72 -14.62
N GLY A 285 -16.78 0.29 -15.04
CA GLY A 285 -16.55 -0.49 -16.26
C GLY A 285 -17.28 -1.83 -16.23
N LEU A 286 -17.11 -2.62 -15.17
CA LEU A 286 -17.81 -3.89 -14.95
C LEU A 286 -19.33 -3.70 -14.91
N ARG A 287 -19.83 -2.65 -14.26
CA ARG A 287 -21.26 -2.34 -14.25
C ARG A 287 -21.75 -2.00 -15.66
N ARG A 288 -21.00 -1.23 -16.45
CA ARG A 288 -21.33 -0.92 -17.85
C ARG A 288 -21.29 -2.16 -18.73
N VAL A 289 -20.29 -3.02 -18.57
CA VAL A 289 -20.17 -4.30 -19.31
C VAL A 289 -21.30 -5.24 -18.90
N TYR A 290 -21.61 -5.38 -17.61
CA TYR A 290 -22.73 -6.16 -17.10
C TYR A 290 -24.06 -5.64 -17.65
N VAL A 291 -24.30 -4.33 -17.62
CA VAL A 291 -25.51 -3.73 -18.23
C VAL A 291 -25.55 -3.95 -19.75
N PHE A 292 -24.42 -3.89 -20.43
CA PHE A 292 -24.33 -4.15 -21.87
C PHE A 292 -24.59 -5.62 -22.21
N VAL A 293 -24.03 -6.56 -21.44
CA VAL A 293 -24.22 -8.00 -21.59
C VAL A 293 -25.64 -8.41 -21.19
N CYS A 294 -26.19 -7.89 -20.10
CA CYS A 294 -27.58 -8.12 -19.70
C CYS A 294 -28.58 -7.46 -20.65
N ARG A 295 -28.29 -6.30 -21.26
CA ARG A 295 -29.10 -5.74 -22.36
C ARG A 295 -29.07 -6.65 -23.58
N LYS A 296 -27.90 -7.19 -23.94
CA LYS A 296 -27.76 -8.13 -25.05
C LYS A 296 -28.52 -9.45 -24.78
N HIS A 297 -28.61 -9.87 -23.51
CA HIS A 297 -29.37 -11.06 -23.10
C HIS A 297 -30.89 -10.80 -22.95
N ARG A 298 -31.32 -9.55 -22.68
CA ARG A 298 -32.74 -9.15 -22.62
C ARG A 298 -33.35 -8.86 -24.00
N SER A 299 -32.52 -8.65 -25.04
CA SER A 299 -32.98 -8.50 -26.43
C SER A 299 -33.33 -9.83 -27.13
N GLN A 300 -33.22 -10.98 -26.46
CA GLN A 300 -33.76 -12.25 -26.94
C GLN A 300 -34.78 -12.81 -25.93
N ARG A 301 -36.07 -12.75 -26.32
CA ARG A 301 -37.30 -13.31 -25.69
C ARG A 301 -38.09 -12.38 -24.76
N LEU A 302 -39.08 -11.69 -25.34
CA LEU A 302 -40.52 -11.97 -25.17
C LEU A 302 -41.34 -10.97 -26.03
N PRO A 303 -42.21 -11.42 -26.96
CA PRO A 303 -43.13 -10.55 -27.68
C PRO A 303 -44.43 -10.44 -26.87
N GLU A 304 -44.43 -9.69 -25.78
CA GLU A 304 -45.66 -9.29 -25.07
C GLU A 304 -45.29 -8.26 -24.00
N ASP A 305 -45.41 -6.99 -24.37
CA ASP A 305 -45.60 -5.86 -23.44
C ASP A 305 -46.11 -4.68 -24.30
N GLY A 306 -47.28 -4.90 -24.91
CA GLY A 306 -48.04 -3.89 -25.64
C GLY A 306 -49.04 -3.12 -24.75
N GLU A 307 -49.11 -3.40 -23.45
CA GLU A 307 -50.24 -2.95 -22.61
C GLU A 307 -49.85 -2.21 -21.32
N GLN A 308 -48.66 -1.59 -21.28
CA GLN A 308 -48.31 -0.70 -20.15
C GLN A 308 -47.71 0.62 -20.62
N CYS A 309 -48.48 1.33 -21.45
CA CYS A 309 -48.35 2.76 -21.70
C CYS A 309 -49.64 3.48 -21.28
N GLU A 310 -50.16 3.23 -20.07
CA GLU A 310 -51.10 4.16 -19.45
C GLU A 310 -50.32 5.25 -18.70
N SER A 311 -50.38 6.46 -19.25
CA SER A 311 -49.83 7.68 -18.71
C SER A 311 -50.52 8.05 -17.38
N LEU A 312 -49.78 8.02 -16.28
CA LEU A 312 -50.18 8.48 -14.94
C LEU A 312 -50.11 10.02 -14.77
N ILE A 313 -50.45 10.77 -15.81
CA ILE A 313 -50.60 12.23 -15.74
C ILE A 313 -52.05 12.57 -16.07
N PRO A 314 -52.84 13.12 -15.14
CA PRO A 314 -54.12 13.70 -15.48
C PRO A 314 -53.85 14.97 -16.30
N LEU A 315 -54.07 14.88 -17.62
CA LEU A 315 -54.15 16.04 -18.49
C LEU A 315 -55.43 16.79 -18.16
N HIS A 316 -55.32 17.93 -17.48
CA HIS A 316 -56.39 18.92 -17.43
C HIS A 316 -56.68 19.40 -18.86
N PRO A 317 -57.91 19.27 -19.39
CA PRO A 317 -58.24 19.85 -20.68
C PRO A 317 -58.41 21.37 -20.51
N VAL A 318 -57.46 22.13 -21.03
CA VAL A 318 -57.66 23.55 -21.32
C VAL A 318 -58.57 23.63 -22.54
N CYS A 319 -59.83 24.03 -22.33
CA CYS A 319 -60.80 24.30 -23.37
C CYS A 319 -60.50 25.65 -24.05
N PRO A 320 -60.38 25.72 -25.39
CA PRO A 320 -60.35 26.99 -26.10
C PRO A 320 -61.77 27.32 -26.59
N LYS A 321 -62.32 28.47 -26.19
CA LYS A 321 -63.36 29.15 -26.97
C LYS A 321 -63.16 30.66 -26.95
N GLU A 322 -63.12 31.19 -28.17
CA GLU A 322 -63.07 32.59 -28.56
C GLU A 322 -64.35 33.37 -28.19
N ALA A 323 -64.16 34.69 -28.10
CA ALA A 323 -65.04 35.78 -28.54
C ALA A 323 -66.37 36.11 -27.81
N SER A 324 -66.35 37.32 -27.20
CA SER A 324 -67.35 38.41 -27.27
C SER A 324 -68.79 38.20 -26.74
N PHE A 325 -69.23 39.00 -25.77
CA PHE A 325 -70.11 40.18 -25.97
C PHE A 325 -70.54 40.84 -24.62
N CYS A 326 -70.45 42.18 -24.60
CA CYS A 326 -71.17 43.22 -23.84
C CYS A 326 -71.71 42.99 -22.41
N SER A 327 -71.29 43.87 -21.49
CA SER A 327 -72.13 44.94 -20.92
C SER A 327 -71.25 46.11 -20.47
#